data_AF-A0A832P5Q1-F1
#
_entry.id   AF-A0A832P5Q1-F1
#
_cell.length_a   1.000
_cell.length_b   1.000
_cell.length_c   1.000
_cell.angle_alpha   90.00
_cell.angle_beta   90.00
_cell.angle_gamma   90.00
#
_symmetry.space_group_name_H-M   'P 1'
#
loop_
_entity.id
_entity.type
_entity.pdbx_description
1 polymer ?
#
loop_
_entity_poly.entity_id
_entity_poly.type
_entity_poly.pdbx_seq_one_letter_code
_entity_poly.pdbx_strand_id
1 'polypeptide(L)'
;MVNVSRSWIKENVKYLYGCYGLIRLEDIDEIEVPKGGYPTNLTKAEKQKVEKGEGIELFVICLPGWCWAAAFSYSDADGKQDDFIW
;
A
#
# COMPACT_ATOMS: atom_id res chain seq x y z
N MET A 1 4.06 -13.00 -6.49
CA MET A 1 4.09 -11.53 -6.64
C MET A 1 2.89 -11.12 -7.46
N VAL A 2 2.09 -10.18 -6.96
CA VAL A 2 0.94 -9.62 -7.67
C VAL A 2 1.15 -8.12 -7.86
N ASN A 3 0.56 -7.57 -8.92
CA ASN A 3 0.57 -6.15 -9.15
C ASN A 3 -0.73 -5.50 -8.63
N VAL A 4 -0.59 -4.27 -8.16
CA VAL A 4 -1.70 -3.42 -7.71
C VAL A 4 -1.76 -2.16 -8.57
N SER A 5 -2.97 -1.67 -8.81
CA SER A 5 -3.16 -0.41 -9.52
C SER A 5 -2.98 0.77 -8.56
N ARG A 6 -2.85 1.97 -9.12
CA ARG A 6 -2.85 3.19 -8.33
C ARG A 6 -4.14 3.34 -7.50
N SER A 7 -5.30 3.07 -8.11
CA SER A 7 -6.58 3.11 -7.41
C SER A 7 -6.62 2.11 -6.25
N TRP A 8 -6.14 0.88 -6.48
CA TRP A 8 -6.08 -0.13 -5.43
C TRP A 8 -5.25 0.36 -4.23
N ILE A 9 -4.11 1.00 -4.47
CA ILE A 9 -3.28 1.56 -3.39
C ILE A 9 -4.07 2.62 -2.62
N LYS A 10 -4.69 3.58 -3.30
CA LYS A 10 -5.48 4.64 -2.67
C LYS A 10 -6.67 4.11 -1.86
N GLU A 11 -7.28 3.02 -2.31
CA GLU A 11 -8.44 2.40 -1.67
C GLU A 11 -8.06 1.50 -0.49
N ASN A 12 -6.89 0.85 -0.53
CA ASN A 12 -6.56 -0.25 0.38
C ASN A 12 -5.34 0.01 1.28
N VAL A 13 -4.59 1.08 1.04
CA VAL A 13 -3.40 1.45 1.82
C VAL A 13 -3.67 2.77 2.55
N LYS A 14 -3.40 2.78 3.86
CA LYS A 14 -3.50 3.96 4.73
C LYS A 14 -2.29 4.88 4.58
N TYR A 15 -1.09 4.30 4.59
CA TYR A 15 0.17 5.04 4.49
C TYR A 15 1.18 4.29 3.63
N LEU A 16 1.99 5.04 2.88
CA LEU A 16 3.18 4.56 2.21
C LEU A 16 4.41 5.20 2.86
N TYR A 17 5.40 4.40 3.22
CA TYR A 17 6.66 4.88 3.78
C TYR A 17 7.82 4.41 2.91
N GLY A 18 8.47 5.36 2.24
CA GLY A 18 9.60 5.10 1.36
C GLY A 18 10.94 5.45 2.00
N CYS A 19 12.01 5.32 1.20
CA CYS A 19 13.37 5.62 1.60
C CYS A 19 13.59 7.07 2.09
N TYR A 20 12.71 8.01 1.71
CA TYR A 20 12.77 9.44 2.05
C TYR A 20 11.67 9.90 3.00
N GLY A 21 10.92 8.97 3.61
CA GLY A 21 9.84 9.28 4.57
C GLY A 21 8.46 8.89 4.08
N LEU A 22 7.44 9.50 4.70
CA LEU A 22 6.03 9.29 4.35
C LEU A 22 5.75 9.80 2.94
N ILE A 23 5.26 8.92 2.08
CA ILE A 23 4.75 9.23 0.73
C ILE A 23 3.25 9.43 0.87
N ARG A 24 2.77 10.62 0.51
CA ARG A 24 1.34 10.88 0.51
C ARG A 24 0.68 10.10 -0.63
N LEU A 25 -0.53 9.62 -0.39
CA LEU A 25 -1.24 8.83 -1.40
C LEU A 25 -1.69 9.68 -2.59
N GLU A 26 -1.66 11.00 -2.48
CA GLU A 26 -1.89 11.91 -3.61
C GLU A 26 -0.66 11.98 -4.53
N ASP A 27 0.55 11.95 -3.95
CA ASP A 27 1.81 12.08 -4.69
C ASP A 27 2.08 10.86 -5.60
N ILE A 28 1.41 9.73 -5.38
CA ILE A 28 1.48 8.56 -6.26
C ILE A 28 0.95 8.83 -7.69
N ASP A 29 0.12 9.87 -7.87
CA ASP A 29 -0.34 10.27 -9.21
C ASP A 29 0.80 10.75 -10.10
N GLU A 30 1.85 11.32 -9.48
CA GLU A 30 3.06 11.81 -10.16
C GLU A 30 4.06 10.68 -10.46
N ILE A 31 3.90 9.51 -9.83
CA ILE A 31 4.75 8.34 -10.04
C ILE A 31 4.28 7.58 -11.28
N GLU A 32 5.22 7.30 -12.18
CA GLU A 32 4.99 6.47 -13.38
C GLU A 32 4.39 5.11 -12.99
N VAL A 33 3.34 4.69 -13.69
CA VAL A 33 2.72 3.38 -13.50
C VAL A 33 3.42 2.37 -14.40
N PRO A 34 4.07 1.32 -13.84
CA PRO A 34 4.65 0.27 -14.66
C PRO A 34 3.60 -0.42 -15.53
N LYS A 35 4.03 -0.98 -16.65
CA LYS A 35 3.17 -1.83 -17.47
C LYS A 35 2.64 -3.00 -16.64
N GLY A 36 1.35 -2.96 -16.30
CA GLY A 36 0.69 -3.97 -15.47
C GLY A 36 0.56 -3.63 -13.99
N GLY A 37 0.93 -2.42 -13.54
CA GLY A 37 0.76 -1.93 -12.16
C GLY A 37 2.01 -2.07 -11.28
N TYR A 38 1.89 -1.63 -10.02
CA TYR A 38 2.97 -1.65 -9.05
C TYR A 38 3.15 -3.05 -8.45
N PRO A 39 4.34 -3.67 -8.56
CA PRO A 39 4.61 -4.97 -7.95
C PRO A 39 4.53 -4.91 -6.42
N THR A 40 4.00 -5.96 -5.79
CA THR A 40 3.91 -6.09 -4.33
C THR A 40 4.47 -7.42 -3.87
N ASN A 41 5.01 -7.51 -2.66
CA ASN A 41 5.43 -8.79 -2.09
C ASN A 41 4.26 -9.73 -1.73
N LEU A 42 3.01 -9.29 -1.87
CA LEU A 42 1.83 -10.08 -1.57
C LEU A 42 1.68 -11.28 -2.53
N THR A 43 1.12 -12.36 -1.99
CA THR A 43 0.48 -13.42 -2.74
C THR A 43 -0.93 -12.98 -3.19
N LYS A 44 -1.54 -13.73 -4.11
CA LYS A 44 -2.93 -13.47 -4.54
C LYS A 44 -3.92 -13.55 -3.37
N ALA A 45 -3.72 -14.49 -2.45
CA ALA A 45 -4.59 -14.67 -1.30
C ALA A 45 -4.45 -13.52 -0.29
N GLU A 46 -3.22 -13.05 -0.05
CA GLU A 46 -2.97 -11.92 0.86
C GLU A 46 -3.51 -10.61 0.28
N LYS A 47 -3.38 -10.38 -1.02
CA LYS A 47 -4.02 -9.24 -1.69
C LYS A 47 -5.54 -9.24 -1.49
N GLN A 48 -6.18 -10.41 -1.61
CA GLN A 48 -7.63 -10.55 -1.35
C GLN A 48 -8.00 -10.30 0.11
N LYS A 49 -7.11 -10.62 1.06
CA LYS A 49 -7.33 -10.29 2.47
C LYS A 49 -7.30 -8.77 2.70
N VAL A 50 -6.31 -8.08 2.11
CA VAL A 50 -6.25 -6.61 2.14
C VAL A 50 -7.52 -5.98 1.54
N GLU A 51 -7.98 -6.48 0.38
CA GLU A 51 -9.22 -6.02 -0.27
C GLU A 51 -10.48 -6.22 0.58
N LYS A 52 -10.45 -7.16 1.54
CA LYS A 52 -11.53 -7.43 2.48
C LYS A 52 -11.33 -6.75 3.84
N GLY A 53 -10.25 -5.98 4.00
CA GLY A 53 -9.86 -5.39 5.29
C GLY A 53 -9.44 -6.42 6.35
N GLU A 54 -9.09 -7.64 5.93
CA GLU A 54 -8.72 -8.74 6.82
C GLU A 54 -7.21 -8.75 7.11
N GLY A 55 -6.81 -8.31 8.30
CA GLY A 55 -5.61 -8.81 9.00
C GLY A 55 -4.30 -8.86 8.20
N ILE A 56 -3.97 -7.80 7.47
CA ILE A 56 -2.60 -7.51 7.00
C ILE A 56 -2.28 -6.10 7.47
N GLU A 57 -1.25 -5.93 8.28
CA GLU A 57 -0.88 -4.62 8.82
C GLU A 57 0.17 -3.91 7.96
N LEU A 58 1.10 -4.69 7.37
CA LEU A 58 2.24 -4.15 6.63
C LEU A 58 2.70 -5.09 5.51
N PHE A 59 2.94 -4.51 4.33
CA PHE A 59 3.55 -5.18 3.18
C PHE A 59 4.40 -4.18 2.39
N VAL A 60 4.98 -4.56 1.25
CA VAL A 60 5.79 -3.64 0.44
C VAL A 60 5.29 -3.55 -1.01
N ILE A 61 5.38 -2.34 -1.57
CA ILE A 61 5.05 -2.00 -2.95
C ILE A 61 6.28 -1.41 -3.61
N CYS A 62 6.63 -1.88 -4.80
CA CYS A 62 7.73 -1.33 -5.58
C CYS A 62 7.26 -0.07 -6.32
N LEU A 63 7.82 1.07 -5.95
CA LEU A 63 7.57 2.37 -6.59
C LEU A 63 8.76 2.69 -7.52
N PRO A 64 8.57 2.70 -8.85
CA PRO A 64 9.62 3.03 -9.80
C PRO A 64 10.24 4.40 -9.51
N GLY A 65 11.56 4.50 -9.65
CA GLY A 65 12.30 5.73 -9.37
C GLY A 65 12.52 6.03 -7.89
N TRP A 66 11.89 5.28 -6.97
CA TRP A 66 12.07 5.44 -5.53
C TRP A 66 12.77 4.23 -4.91
N CYS A 67 12.06 3.12 -4.72
CA CYS A 67 12.50 1.87 -4.11
C CYS A 67 11.23 1.07 -3.72
N TRP A 68 11.39 0.00 -2.94
CA TRP A 68 10.26 -0.58 -2.20
C TRP A 68 9.80 0.40 -1.11
N ALA A 69 8.51 0.72 -1.12
CA ALA A 69 7.84 1.45 -0.05
C ALA A 69 7.05 0.47 0.82
N ALA A 70 7.15 0.65 2.14
CA ALA A 70 6.32 -0.05 3.10
C ALA A 70 4.89 0.49 2.99
N ALA A 71 3.92 -0.40 2.84
CA ALA A 71 2.50 -0.11 2.67
C ALA A 71 1.73 -0.66 3.87
N PHE A 72 1.02 0.22 4.54
CA PHE A 72 0.19 -0.13 5.69
C PHE A 72 -1.25 -0.26 5.21
N SER A 73 -1.82 -1.46 5.20
CA SER A 73 -3.19 -1.68 4.74
C SER A 73 -4.21 -1.07 5.69
N TYR A 74 -5.40 -0.75 5.15
CA TYR A 74 -6.56 -0.58 6.00
C TYR A 74 -6.93 -1.93 6.63
N SER A 75 -7.13 -1.95 7.96
CA SER A 75 -7.68 -3.10 8.68
C SER A 75 -9.04 -2.68 9.21
N ASP A 76 -10.07 -3.46 8.86
CA ASP A 76 -11.46 -3.20 9.24
C ASP A 76 -11.84 -3.90 10.56
N ALA A 77 -10.84 -4.42 11.29
CA ALA A 77 -11.09 -5.23 12.49
C ALA A 77 -11.70 -4.43 13.66
N ASP A 78 -11.62 -3.09 13.65
CA ASP A 78 -12.40 -2.20 14.49
C ASP A 78 -12.10 -0.78 13.99
N GLY A 79 -13.12 0.03 13.72
CA GLY A 79 -13.00 1.44 13.30
C GLY A 79 -12.39 2.38 14.36
N LYS A 80 -11.42 1.90 15.15
CA LYS A 80 -10.56 2.73 15.96
C LYS A 80 -9.31 3.04 15.15
N GLN A 81 -9.36 4.24 14.58
CA GLN A 81 -8.19 5.02 14.28
C GLN A 81 -7.33 5.09 15.54
N ASP A 82 -6.42 4.13 15.74
CA ASP A 82 -5.30 4.33 16.64
C ASP A 82 -4.45 5.43 15.98
N ASP A 83 -4.69 6.65 16.44
CA ASP A 83 -3.73 7.73 16.42
C ASP A 83 -2.46 7.20 17.08
N PHE A 84 -1.54 6.64 16.29
CA PHE A 84 -0.17 6.49 16.70
C PHE A 84 0.41 7.89 16.85
N ILE A 85 0.31 8.40 18.08
CA ILE A 85 1.06 9.53 18.61
C ILE A 85 2.54 9.13 18.52
N TRP A 86 3.32 9.91 17.78
CA TRP A 86 4.78 9.97 17.92
C TRP A 86 5.15 10.80 19.15
#